data_AF-A0A2L1WG74-F1
#
_entry.id   AF-A0A2L1WG74-F1
#
_cell.length_a   1.000
_cell.length_b   1.000
_cell.length_c   1.000
_cell.angle_alpha   90.00
_cell.angle_beta   90.00
_cell.angle_gamma   90.00
#
_symmetry.space_group_name_H-M   'P 1'
#
loop_
_entity.id
_entity.type
_entity.pdbx_description
1 polymer ?
#
loop_
_entity_poly.entity_id
_entity_poly.type
_entity_poly.pdbx_seq_one_letter_code
_entity_poly.pdbx_strand_id
1 'polypeptide(L)'
;MSFAEQLTRLQAFLDADELHEEALDYVAAHGYLTALSINAEEVPEREWIDALFAEEPHYASEAQREEIEVTLVALKGHIARQLASDDEFELPCDLDLGDDPDDSDLRGWCIGFMEGVFLREEAWFENAEEEVSEMLLPIMVGSGLFDEQPEFADIASNASLQDDMIVQIPEALTALFLLLHAPEEKPALLKPRHH
;
A
#
# COMPACT_ATOMS: atom_id res chain seq x y z
N MET A 1 0.36 6.99 -26.33
CA MET A 1 0.56 7.71 -25.07
C MET A 1 1.74 7.07 -24.37
N SER A 2 2.64 7.86 -23.81
CA SER A 2 3.67 7.33 -22.91
C SER A 2 3.04 6.94 -21.55
N PHE A 3 3.72 6.09 -20.78
CA PHE A 3 3.25 5.74 -19.44
C PHE A 3 3.14 6.96 -18.51
N ALA A 4 4.08 7.90 -18.60
CA ALA A 4 4.04 9.14 -17.84
C ALA A 4 2.79 9.99 -18.15
N GLU A 5 2.41 10.10 -19.43
CA GLU A 5 1.18 10.79 -19.83
C GLU A 5 -0.08 10.10 -19.31
N GLN A 6 -0.08 8.76 -19.23
CA GLN A 6 -1.19 8.00 -18.64
C GLN A 6 -1.29 8.26 -17.14
N LEU A 7 -0.16 8.23 -16.41
CA LEU A 7 -0.14 8.52 -14.98
C LEU A 7 -0.61 9.94 -14.67
N THR A 8 -0.20 10.96 -15.45
CA THR A 8 -0.69 12.33 -15.27
C THR A 8 -2.21 12.43 -15.40
N ARG A 9 -2.81 11.66 -16.32
CA ARG A 9 -4.26 11.64 -16.50
C ARG A 9 -4.98 10.87 -15.40
N LEU A 10 -4.41 9.75 -14.95
CA LEU A 10 -4.92 8.99 -13.82
C LEU A 10 -4.91 9.85 -12.56
N GLN A 11 -3.80 10.52 -12.27
CA GLN A 11 -3.68 11.43 -11.13
C GLN A 11 -4.75 12.51 -11.17
N ALA A 12 -4.88 13.23 -12.30
CA ALA A 12 -5.90 14.25 -12.45
C ALA A 12 -7.35 13.73 -12.33
N PHE A 13 -7.58 12.43 -12.57
CA PHE A 13 -8.89 11.80 -12.39
C PHE A 13 -9.15 11.41 -10.93
N LEU A 14 -8.15 10.84 -10.25
CA LEU A 14 -8.26 10.44 -8.84
C LEU A 14 -8.34 11.65 -7.90
N ASP A 15 -7.68 12.75 -8.26
CA ASP A 15 -7.66 13.99 -7.45
C ASP A 15 -8.88 14.90 -7.77
N ALA A 16 -9.88 14.40 -8.50
CA ALA A 16 -11.05 15.19 -8.88
C ALA A 16 -12.12 15.20 -7.77
N ASP A 17 -12.60 16.40 -7.40
CA ASP A 17 -13.66 16.63 -6.40
C ASP A 17 -15.02 15.93 -6.71
N GLU A 18 -15.15 15.35 -7.90
CA GLU A 18 -16.37 14.73 -8.42
C GLU A 18 -16.51 13.25 -8.03
N LEU A 19 -15.46 12.67 -7.44
CA LEU A 19 -15.47 11.30 -6.91
C LEU A 19 -16.20 11.22 -5.57
N HIS A 20 -16.47 9.98 -5.14
CA HIS A 20 -17.03 9.72 -3.80
C HIS A 20 -16.05 10.22 -2.72
N GLU A 21 -16.57 10.67 -1.57
CA GLU A 21 -15.74 11.23 -0.49
C GLU A 21 -14.77 10.21 0.14
N GLU A 22 -15.10 8.93 0.03
CA GLU A 22 -14.27 7.80 0.47
C GLU A 22 -13.39 7.22 -0.67
N ALA A 23 -13.43 7.81 -1.87
CA ALA A 23 -12.56 7.37 -2.95
C ALA A 23 -11.10 7.75 -2.65
N LEU A 24 -10.17 6.87 -3.01
CA LEU A 24 -8.75 7.14 -2.82
C LEU A 24 -8.25 8.12 -3.90
N ASP A 25 -7.59 9.20 -3.45
CA ASP A 25 -6.82 10.07 -4.34
C ASP A 25 -5.59 9.35 -4.91
N TYR A 26 -4.79 10.02 -5.74
CA TYR A 26 -3.64 9.37 -6.37
C TYR A 26 -2.61 8.83 -5.36
N VAL A 27 -2.35 9.57 -4.28
CA VAL A 27 -1.32 9.22 -3.29
C VAL A 27 -1.79 8.03 -2.44
N ALA A 28 -3.02 8.07 -1.96
CA ALA A 28 -3.65 6.96 -1.24
C ALA A 28 -3.80 5.72 -2.13
N ALA A 29 -4.21 5.88 -3.40
CA ALA A 29 -4.27 4.79 -4.37
C ALA A 29 -2.90 4.14 -4.59
N HIS A 30 -1.81 4.91 -4.59
CA HIS A 30 -0.47 4.34 -4.69
C HIS A 30 -0.12 3.49 -3.46
N GLY A 31 -0.43 3.95 -2.25
CA GLY A 31 -0.24 3.17 -1.02
C GLY A 31 -1.03 1.86 -1.05
N TYR A 32 -2.31 1.95 -1.43
CA TYR A 32 -3.21 0.82 -1.61
C TYR A 32 -2.69 -0.22 -2.60
N LEU A 33 -2.28 0.22 -3.80
CA LEU A 33 -1.71 -0.67 -4.81
C LEU A 33 -0.36 -1.26 -4.40
N THR A 34 0.38 -0.60 -3.50
CA THR A 34 1.61 -1.12 -2.90
C THR A 34 1.30 -2.29 -1.98
N ALA A 35 0.33 -2.15 -1.06
CA ALA A 35 -0.11 -3.25 -0.20
C ALA A 35 -0.60 -4.45 -1.02
N LEU A 36 -1.42 -4.23 -2.05
CA LEU A 36 -1.90 -5.29 -2.96
C LEU A 36 -0.80 -5.92 -3.83
N SER A 37 0.38 -5.30 -3.92
CA SER A 37 1.55 -5.85 -4.62
C SER A 37 2.49 -6.61 -3.69
N ILE A 38 2.36 -6.39 -2.38
CA ILE A 38 3.07 -7.12 -1.31
C ILE A 38 2.28 -8.35 -0.85
N ASN A 39 0.95 -8.27 -0.84
CA ASN A 39 0.10 -9.38 -0.42
C ASN A 39 0.32 -10.64 -1.29
N ALA A 40 0.46 -11.79 -0.66
CA ALA A 40 0.62 -13.08 -1.32
C ALA A 40 -0.70 -13.60 -1.94
N GLU A 41 -1.85 -13.18 -1.39
CA GLU A 41 -3.15 -13.54 -1.96
C GLU A 41 -3.60 -12.53 -3.03
N GLU A 42 -3.92 -13.04 -4.22
CA GLU A 42 -4.38 -12.21 -5.32
C GLU A 42 -5.82 -11.72 -5.11
N VAL A 43 -6.01 -10.40 -5.09
CA VAL A 43 -7.33 -9.76 -5.14
C VAL A 43 -7.74 -9.54 -6.59
N PRO A 44 -8.94 -9.98 -7.02
CA PRO A 44 -9.43 -9.75 -8.38
C PRO A 44 -9.49 -8.27 -8.76
N GLU A 45 -9.13 -7.93 -10.02
CA GLU A 45 -9.11 -6.55 -10.52
C GLU A 45 -10.38 -5.75 -10.24
N ARG A 46 -11.55 -6.33 -10.54
CA ARG A 46 -12.81 -5.64 -10.30
C ARG A 46 -13.01 -5.33 -8.82
N GLU A 47 -12.67 -6.25 -7.94
CA GLU A 47 -12.88 -6.11 -6.49
C GLU A 47 -12.04 -4.97 -5.91
N TRP A 48 -10.74 -4.94 -6.21
CA TRP A 48 -9.90 -3.87 -5.67
C TRP A 48 -10.12 -2.52 -6.38
N ILE A 49 -10.56 -2.50 -7.64
CA ILE A 49 -10.94 -1.26 -8.33
C ILE A 49 -12.24 -0.70 -7.72
N ASP A 50 -13.24 -1.55 -7.45
CA ASP A 50 -14.48 -1.14 -6.79
C ASP A 50 -14.19 -0.52 -5.42
N ALA A 51 -13.35 -1.17 -4.62
CA ALA A 51 -12.98 -0.68 -3.29
C ALA A 51 -12.22 0.66 -3.34
N LEU A 52 -11.30 0.84 -4.30
CA LEU A 52 -10.54 2.10 -4.48
C LEU A 52 -11.47 3.30 -4.70
N PHE A 53 -12.56 3.12 -5.45
CA PHE A 53 -13.49 4.20 -5.76
C PHE A 53 -14.65 4.36 -4.76
N ALA A 54 -14.89 3.36 -3.89
CA ALA A 54 -16.05 3.20 -3.01
C ALA A 54 -17.42 3.10 -3.74
N GLU A 55 -17.66 3.95 -4.74
CA GLU A 55 -18.79 3.92 -5.67
C GLU A 55 -18.27 4.05 -7.12
N GLU A 56 -18.98 3.48 -8.09
CA GLU A 56 -18.60 3.58 -9.51
C GLU A 56 -18.52 5.06 -9.96
N PRO A 57 -17.35 5.54 -10.44
CA PRO A 57 -17.21 6.92 -10.88
C PRO A 57 -18.12 7.27 -12.07
N HIS A 58 -18.50 8.54 -12.14
CA HIS A 58 -19.21 9.09 -13.30
C HIS A 58 -18.25 9.36 -14.46
N TYR A 59 -17.82 8.30 -15.16
CA TYR A 59 -16.98 8.44 -16.34
C TYR A 59 -17.69 9.23 -17.46
N ALA A 60 -16.95 10.13 -18.11
CA ALA A 60 -17.42 10.88 -19.27
C ALA A 60 -17.68 9.99 -20.51
N SER A 61 -17.02 8.82 -20.57
CA SER A 61 -17.24 7.81 -21.60
C SER A 61 -16.67 6.45 -21.22
N GLU A 62 -17.11 5.39 -21.89
CA GLU A 62 -16.52 4.05 -21.80
C GLU A 62 -15.00 4.04 -22.08
N ALA A 63 -14.55 4.89 -23.01
CA ALA A 63 -13.13 5.00 -23.34
C ALA A 63 -12.33 5.63 -22.18
N GLN A 64 -12.92 6.54 -21.41
CA GLN A 64 -12.27 7.08 -20.22
C GLN A 64 -12.19 6.02 -19.12
N ARG A 65 -13.28 5.26 -18.90
CA ARG A 65 -13.26 4.15 -17.95
C ARG A 65 -12.15 3.15 -18.28
N GLU A 66 -12.09 2.70 -19.53
CA GLU A 66 -11.05 1.77 -20.00
C GLU A 66 -9.65 2.37 -19.80
N GLU A 67 -9.45 3.65 -20.15
CA GLU A 67 -8.18 4.34 -19.96
C GLU A 67 -7.73 4.36 -18.48
N ILE A 68 -8.65 4.70 -17.56
CA ILE A 68 -8.37 4.79 -16.12
C ILE A 68 -8.08 3.40 -15.53
N GLU A 69 -8.95 2.42 -15.77
CA GLU A 69 -8.80 1.07 -15.21
C GLU A 69 -7.53 0.38 -15.75
N VAL A 70 -7.23 0.50 -17.05
CA VAL A 70 -5.98 -0.04 -17.63
C VAL A 70 -4.75 0.65 -17.04
N THR A 71 -4.83 1.96 -16.75
CA THR A 71 -3.71 2.69 -16.15
C THR A 71 -3.50 2.30 -14.68
N LEU A 72 -4.57 2.04 -13.91
CA LEU A 72 -4.47 1.50 -12.55
C LEU A 72 -3.76 0.13 -12.53
N VAL A 73 -4.16 -0.78 -13.42
CA VAL A 73 -3.51 -2.10 -13.55
C VAL A 73 -2.03 -1.95 -13.94
N ALA A 74 -1.72 -1.03 -14.86
CA ALA A 74 -0.35 -0.75 -15.27
C ALA A 74 0.49 -0.14 -14.12
N LEU A 75 -0.10 0.73 -13.30
CA LEU A 75 0.53 1.31 -12.10
C LEU A 75 0.83 0.22 -11.06
N LYS A 76 -0.14 -0.65 -10.74
CA LYS A 76 0.09 -1.80 -9.86
C LYS A 76 1.24 -2.68 -10.36
N GLY A 77 1.27 -2.99 -11.66
CA GLY A 77 2.35 -3.75 -12.27
C GLY A 77 3.69 -3.02 -12.32
N HIS A 78 3.70 -1.68 -12.26
CA HIS A 78 4.92 -0.89 -12.10
C HIS A 78 5.45 -0.98 -10.68
N ILE A 79 4.59 -0.76 -9.68
CA ILE A 79 4.90 -0.86 -8.25
C ILE A 79 5.46 -2.24 -7.90
N ALA A 80 4.81 -3.32 -8.36
CA ALA A 80 5.29 -4.68 -8.13
C ALA A 80 6.70 -4.94 -8.70
N ARG A 81 7.05 -4.31 -9.83
CA ARG A 81 8.40 -4.40 -10.40
C ARG A 81 9.44 -3.60 -9.62
N GLN A 82 9.05 -2.47 -9.03
CA GLN A 82 9.93 -1.69 -8.16
C GLN A 82 10.22 -2.44 -6.86
N LEU A 83 9.18 -3.00 -6.22
CA LEU A 83 9.33 -3.83 -5.01
C LEU A 83 10.23 -5.06 -5.22
N ALA A 84 10.19 -5.65 -6.42
CA ALA A 84 11.02 -6.79 -6.78
C ALA A 84 12.44 -6.41 -7.26
N SER A 85 12.77 -5.11 -7.32
CA SER A 85 14.08 -4.63 -7.74
C SER A 85 15.03 -4.52 -6.55
N ASP A 86 16.34 -4.43 -6.82
CA ASP A 86 17.36 -4.16 -5.78
C ASP A 86 17.48 -2.65 -5.46
N ASP A 87 16.70 -1.80 -6.15
CA ASP A 87 16.70 -0.36 -5.93
C ASP A 87 15.79 0.00 -4.74
N GLU A 88 16.08 1.13 -4.10
CA GLU A 88 15.24 1.65 -3.01
C GLU A 88 13.83 2.00 -3.52
N PHE A 89 12.80 1.62 -2.76
CA PHE A 89 11.43 1.91 -3.12
C PHE A 89 11.11 3.39 -2.85
N GLU A 90 10.84 4.15 -3.91
CA GLU A 90 10.49 5.56 -3.83
C GLU A 90 8.96 5.74 -3.71
N LEU A 91 8.51 6.46 -2.67
CA LEU A 91 7.11 6.87 -2.51
C LEU A 91 6.81 8.06 -3.45
N PRO A 92 5.53 8.28 -3.81
CA PRO A 92 5.12 9.43 -4.62
C PRO A 92 5.10 10.76 -3.83
N CYS A 93 5.55 10.76 -2.57
CA CYS A 93 5.55 11.89 -1.63
C CYS A 93 6.79 11.84 -0.73
N ASP A 94 7.08 12.95 -0.05
CA ASP A 94 8.16 13.02 0.94
C ASP A 94 7.78 12.23 2.21
N LEU A 95 8.78 11.69 2.92
CA LEU A 95 8.61 11.02 4.21
C LEU A 95 8.50 12.05 5.34
N ASP A 96 7.44 12.86 5.31
CA ASP A 96 7.18 13.95 6.26
C ASP A 96 5.68 14.09 6.54
N LEU A 97 5.31 14.11 7.82
CA LEU A 97 3.93 14.38 8.26
C LEU A 97 3.64 15.89 8.36
N GLY A 98 4.67 16.75 8.38
CA GLY A 98 4.51 18.19 8.50
C GLY A 98 3.92 18.64 9.84
N ASP A 99 3.54 19.92 9.91
CA ASP A 99 2.95 20.53 11.12
C ASP A 99 1.48 20.11 11.33
N ASP A 100 0.77 19.79 10.24
CA ASP A 100 -0.61 19.31 10.24
C ASP A 100 -0.67 17.96 9.52
N PRO A 101 -0.62 16.83 10.27
CA PRO A 101 -0.60 15.50 9.68
C PRO A 101 -1.83 15.17 8.83
N ASP A 102 -2.98 15.80 9.08
CA ASP A 102 -4.22 15.53 8.36
C ASP A 102 -4.16 16.02 6.90
N ASP A 103 -3.32 17.02 6.61
CA ASP A 103 -3.05 17.54 5.26
C ASP A 103 -1.83 16.86 4.60
N SER A 104 -1.24 15.84 5.22
CA SER A 104 -0.02 15.18 4.71
C SER A 104 -0.32 14.13 3.64
N ASP A 105 0.36 14.26 2.49
CA ASP A 105 0.40 13.23 1.45
C ASP A 105 0.86 11.87 2.01
N LEU A 106 1.86 11.87 2.92
CA LEU A 106 2.35 10.63 3.53
C LEU A 106 1.27 9.95 4.38
N ARG A 107 0.46 10.74 5.11
CA ARG A 107 -0.68 10.20 5.86
C ARG A 107 -1.68 9.56 4.91
N GLY A 108 -2.05 10.25 3.83
CA GLY A 108 -2.93 9.70 2.79
C GLY A 108 -2.39 8.40 2.18
N TRP A 109 -1.09 8.36 1.89
CA TRP A 109 -0.41 7.15 1.40
C TRP A 109 -0.51 5.99 2.40
N CYS A 110 -0.23 6.25 3.68
CA CYS A 110 -0.28 5.23 4.73
C CYS A 110 -1.71 4.71 4.97
N ILE A 111 -2.72 5.59 4.92
CA ILE A 111 -4.13 5.21 4.98
C ILE A 111 -4.46 4.27 3.83
N GLY A 112 -4.14 4.67 2.59
CA GLY A 112 -4.37 3.82 1.42
C GLY A 112 -3.69 2.46 1.52
N PHE A 113 -2.45 2.41 2.03
CA PHE A 113 -1.76 1.15 2.30
C PHE A 113 -2.54 0.26 3.27
N MET A 114 -3.02 0.82 4.39
CA MET A 114 -3.81 0.06 5.38
C MET A 114 -5.14 -0.44 4.81
N GLU A 115 -5.82 0.33 3.96
CA GLU A 115 -7.01 -0.14 3.24
C GLU A 115 -6.70 -1.38 2.38
N GLY A 116 -5.53 -1.43 1.76
CA GLY A 116 -5.07 -2.59 0.99
C GLY A 116 -4.73 -3.80 1.87
N VAL A 117 -4.23 -3.58 3.10
CA VAL A 117 -4.06 -4.63 4.11
C VAL A 117 -5.41 -5.20 4.53
N PHE A 118 -6.38 -4.33 4.84
CA PHE A 118 -7.71 -4.72 5.33
C PHE A 118 -8.50 -5.55 4.32
N LEU A 119 -8.30 -5.36 3.01
CA LEU A 119 -8.96 -6.18 1.99
C LEU A 119 -8.69 -7.68 2.10
N ARG A 120 -7.52 -8.06 2.64
CA ARG A 120 -7.12 -9.45 2.85
C ARG A 120 -6.41 -9.60 4.19
N GLU A 121 -6.97 -9.00 5.24
CA GLU A 121 -6.35 -8.95 6.57
C GLU A 121 -5.90 -10.34 7.04
N GLU A 122 -6.78 -11.34 6.98
CA GLU A 122 -6.46 -12.71 7.40
C GLU A 122 -5.20 -13.28 6.70
N ALA A 123 -5.02 -12.99 5.40
CA ALA A 123 -3.89 -13.49 4.62
C ALA A 123 -2.56 -12.83 5.00
N TRP A 124 -2.57 -11.56 5.43
CA TRP A 124 -1.37 -10.85 5.86
C TRP A 124 -0.75 -11.48 7.11
N PHE A 125 -1.58 -11.97 8.03
CA PHE A 125 -1.12 -12.44 9.34
C PHE A 125 -1.05 -13.96 9.48
N GLU A 126 -1.53 -14.75 8.49
CA GLU A 126 -1.68 -16.21 8.61
C GLU A 126 -0.38 -16.95 8.99
N ASN A 127 0.76 -16.56 8.39
CA ASN A 127 2.00 -17.33 8.49
C ASN A 127 3.10 -16.67 9.34
N ALA A 128 3.01 -15.36 9.60
CA ALA A 128 4.07 -14.57 10.24
C ALA A 128 3.50 -13.33 10.96
N GLU A 129 2.48 -13.54 11.80
CA GLU A 129 1.72 -12.47 12.47
C GLU A 129 2.61 -11.47 13.23
N GLU A 130 3.57 -11.97 14.02
CA GLU A 130 4.46 -11.14 14.85
C GLU A 130 5.34 -10.25 13.96
N GLU A 131 6.03 -10.85 12.99
CA GLU A 131 6.93 -10.13 12.08
C GLU A 131 6.17 -9.12 11.21
N VAL A 132 5.01 -9.50 10.67
CA VAL A 132 4.17 -8.59 9.87
C VAL A 132 3.66 -7.43 10.71
N SER A 133 3.22 -7.67 11.95
CA SER A 133 2.76 -6.59 12.84
C SER A 133 3.87 -5.60 13.16
N GLU A 134 5.09 -6.08 13.45
CA GLU A 134 6.24 -5.21 13.70
C GLU A 134 6.58 -4.35 12.48
N MET A 135 6.55 -4.94 11.28
CA MET A 135 6.87 -4.22 10.05
C MET A 135 5.76 -3.28 9.57
N LEU A 136 4.50 -3.54 9.90
CA LEU A 136 3.40 -2.63 9.61
C LEU A 136 3.39 -1.39 10.52
N LEU A 137 4.04 -1.47 11.69
CA LEU A 137 3.95 -0.44 12.72
C LEU A 137 4.28 0.99 12.22
N PRO A 138 5.35 1.24 11.43
CA PRO A 138 5.60 2.57 10.86
C PRO A 138 4.46 3.10 9.99
N ILE A 139 3.81 2.22 9.22
CA ILE A 139 2.71 2.58 8.31
C ILE A 139 1.44 2.84 9.12
N MET A 140 1.16 2.03 10.14
CA MET A 140 0.06 2.24 11.07
C MET A 140 0.19 3.61 11.77
N VAL A 141 1.39 3.95 12.25
CA VAL A 141 1.67 5.26 12.85
C VAL A 141 1.53 6.40 11.84
N GLY A 142 2.08 6.25 10.64
CA GLY A 142 1.94 7.24 9.57
C GLY A 142 0.49 7.50 9.17
N SER A 143 -0.36 6.46 9.22
CA SER A 143 -1.79 6.57 8.89
C SER A 143 -2.60 7.34 9.94
N GLY A 144 -2.20 7.26 11.21
CA GLY A 144 -2.94 7.76 12.37
C GLY A 144 -4.33 7.15 12.61
N LEU A 145 -4.73 6.12 11.85
CA LEU A 145 -5.99 5.40 12.04
C LEU A 145 -6.09 4.74 13.43
N PHE A 146 -4.95 4.54 14.08
CA PHE A 146 -4.80 3.85 15.35
C PHE A 146 -4.55 4.80 16.54
N ASP A 147 -4.50 6.12 16.32
CA ASP A 147 -4.08 7.10 17.34
C ASP A 147 -4.96 7.10 18.60
N GLU A 148 -6.24 6.72 18.48
CA GLU A 148 -7.17 6.61 19.61
C GLU A 148 -6.96 5.32 20.45
N GLN A 149 -6.17 4.38 19.97
CA GLN A 149 -5.95 3.10 20.64
C GLN A 149 -4.94 3.25 21.80
N PRO A 150 -5.18 2.63 22.97
CA PRO A 150 -4.30 2.79 24.13
C PRO A 150 -2.83 2.42 23.91
N GLU A 151 -2.57 1.49 23.00
CA GLU A 151 -1.22 1.03 22.63
C GLU A 151 -0.44 2.02 21.76
N PHE A 152 -1.14 2.90 21.05
CA PHE A 152 -0.53 3.95 20.22
C PHE A 152 -0.45 5.32 20.91
N ALA A 153 -1.15 5.51 22.04
CA ALA A 153 -1.27 6.82 22.71
C ALA A 153 0.09 7.50 23.01
N ASP A 154 1.09 6.73 23.43
CA ASP A 154 2.44 7.25 23.71
C ASP A 154 3.16 7.68 22.42
N ILE A 155 2.93 6.99 21.30
CA ILE A 155 3.50 7.31 19.98
C ILE A 155 2.78 8.52 19.38
N ALA A 156 1.44 8.50 19.36
CA ALA A 156 0.59 9.55 18.81
C ALA A 156 0.83 10.92 19.46
N SER A 157 1.24 10.94 20.74
CA SER A 157 1.57 12.18 21.46
C SER A 157 3.01 12.66 21.28
N ASN A 158 3.84 11.96 20.52
CA ASN A 158 5.26 12.23 20.35
C ASN A 158 5.67 12.32 18.87
N ALA A 159 5.57 13.53 18.31
CA ALA A 159 5.93 13.82 16.92
C ALA A 159 7.35 13.34 16.54
N SER A 160 8.34 13.52 17.42
CA SER A 160 9.71 13.04 17.14
C SER A 160 9.79 11.52 17.00
N LEU A 161 8.97 10.78 17.74
CA LEU A 161 8.91 9.33 17.61
C LEU A 161 8.17 8.91 16.33
N GLN A 162 7.11 9.64 15.96
CA GLN A 162 6.44 9.42 14.68
C GLN A 162 7.41 9.66 13.51
N ASP A 163 8.16 10.76 13.54
CA ASP A 163 9.20 11.09 12.54
C ASP A 163 10.26 9.98 12.44
N ASP A 164 10.75 9.48 13.58
CA ASP A 164 11.72 8.37 13.62
C ASP A 164 11.16 7.06 13.05
N MET A 165 9.84 6.88 13.07
CA MET A 165 9.17 5.68 12.54
C MET A 165 8.89 5.80 11.05
N ILE A 166 8.32 6.91 10.58
CA ILE A 166 7.95 7.07 9.16
C ILE A 166 9.14 6.97 8.20
N VAL A 167 10.35 7.36 8.64
CA VAL A 167 11.57 7.20 7.84
C VAL A 167 11.96 5.73 7.59
N GLN A 168 11.38 4.79 8.35
CA GLN A 168 11.60 3.34 8.20
C GLN A 168 10.64 2.69 7.21
N ILE A 169 9.64 3.41 6.70
CA ILE A 169 8.62 2.86 5.78
C ILE A 169 9.25 2.15 4.58
N PRO A 170 10.22 2.72 3.83
CA PRO A 170 10.80 2.04 2.66
C PRO A 170 11.48 0.70 2.99
N GLU A 171 12.16 0.62 4.14
CA GLU A 171 12.79 -0.61 4.61
C GLU A 171 11.73 -1.64 5.01
N ALA A 172 10.68 -1.21 5.71
CA ALA A 172 9.55 -2.06 6.08
C ALA A 172 8.83 -2.66 4.85
N LEU A 173 8.60 -1.87 3.80
CA LEU A 173 7.99 -2.35 2.55
C LEU A 173 8.83 -3.46 1.89
N THR A 174 10.15 -3.25 1.85
CA THR A 174 11.08 -4.23 1.29
C THR A 174 11.07 -5.52 2.12
N ALA A 175 11.10 -5.39 3.44
CA ALA A 175 11.09 -6.53 4.36
C ALA A 175 9.76 -7.33 4.29
N LEU A 176 8.61 -6.64 4.25
CA LEU A 176 7.29 -7.24 4.07
C LEU A 176 7.20 -7.99 2.73
N PHE A 177 7.66 -7.35 1.64
CA PHE A 177 7.68 -7.99 0.32
C PHE A 177 8.50 -9.28 0.34
N LEU A 178 9.71 -9.24 0.89
CA LEU A 178 10.59 -10.40 0.99
C LEU A 178 10.01 -11.51 1.88
N LEU A 179 9.39 -11.15 3.00
CA LEU A 179 8.79 -12.12 3.92
C LEU A 179 7.65 -12.88 3.25
N LEU A 180 6.71 -12.17 2.62
CA LEU A 180 5.50 -12.77 2.05
C LEU A 180 5.74 -13.45 0.69
N HIS A 181 6.82 -13.10 -0.02
CA HIS A 181 7.22 -13.75 -1.27
C HIS A 181 8.38 -14.74 -1.10
N ALA A 182 8.86 -14.97 0.12
CA ALA A 182 9.86 -15.97 0.38
C ALA A 182 9.33 -17.35 -0.03
N PRO A 183 10.07 -18.14 -0.83
CA PRO A 183 9.65 -19.49 -1.15
C PRO A 183 9.59 -20.32 0.14
N GLU A 184 8.50 -21.07 0.34
CA GLU A 184 8.40 -22.01 1.46
C GLU A 184 9.70 -22.83 1.58
N GLU A 185 10.34 -22.82 2.74
CA GLU A 185 11.49 -23.68 2.99
C GLU A 185 11.08 -25.13 2.69
N LYS A 186 11.60 -25.69 1.60
CA LYS A 186 11.37 -27.10 1.25
C LYS A 186 11.69 -27.94 2.50
N PRO A 187 10.77 -28.80 2.97
CA PRO A 187 11.02 -29.60 4.15
C PRO A 187 12.31 -30.38 3.93
N ALA A 188 13.27 -30.18 4.85
CA ALA A 188 14.60 -30.74 4.77
C ALA A 188 14.52 -32.23 4.38
N LEU A 189 15.03 -32.55 3.20
CA LEU A 189 15.20 -33.93 2.73
C LEU A 189 16.24 -34.62 3.61
N LEU A 190 15.86 -35.00 4.82
CA LEU A 190 16.64 -35.84 5.71
C LEU A 190 15.94 -37.19 5.85
N LYS A 191 16.48 -38.19 5.15
CA LYS A 191 17.02 -39.37 5.83
C LYS A 191 17.98 -40.14 4.91
N PRO A 192 19.21 -40.45 5.35
CA PRO A 192 20.08 -41.37 4.64
C PRO A 192 19.50 -42.78 4.76
N ARG A 193 19.26 -43.45 3.63
CA ARG A 193 18.99 -44.89 3.63
C ARG A 193 20.30 -45.62 3.87
N HIS A 194 20.54 -46.03 5.10
CA HIS A 194 21.47 -47.11 5.38
C HIS A 194 20.92 -48.41 4.79
N HIS A 195 21.69 -49.03 3.90
CA HIS A 195 21.65 -50.47 3.63
C HIS A 195 23.08 -51.00 3.67
#